data_AF-A0A417UGP7-F1
#
_entry.id   AF-A0A417UGP7-F1
#
_cell.length_a   1.000
_cell.length_b   1.000
_cell.length_c   1.000
_cell.angle_alpha   90.00
_cell.angle_beta   90.00
_cell.angle_gamma   90.00
#
_symmetry.space_group_name_H-M   'P 1'
#
loop_
_entity.id
_entity.type
_entity.pdbx_description
1 polymer ?
#
loop_
_entity_poly.entity_id
_entity_poly.type
_entity_poly.pdbx_seq_one_letter_code
_entity_poly.pdbx_strand_id
1 'polypeptide(L)'
;MKKTYRSLFCLLAVLLLSVSALPTASALFSKKLYYYGVVEGVSRTVEGKVESIVVSAEEQESYEMIITDSTVWQDHDEKTTFDPATLAVGEQICVVHDPAVMMSLPPQSVAYTVIRNFPAGTDLEQEARDAACPVKKFFADTRKAISDWFYQTMPI
;
A
#
# COMPACT_ATOMS: atom_id res chain seq x y z
N MET A 1 -51.32 3.66 12.25
CA MET A 1 -50.15 3.06 12.94
C MET A 1 -49.26 2.15 12.07
N LYS A 2 -49.72 1.62 10.92
CA LYS A 2 -48.91 0.70 10.07
C LYS A 2 -47.82 1.39 9.22
N LYS A 3 -47.94 2.69 8.93
CA LYS A 3 -46.95 3.45 8.13
C LYS A 3 -45.68 3.83 8.90
N THR A 4 -45.80 4.14 10.19
CA THR A 4 -44.67 4.49 11.06
C THR A 4 -43.77 3.29 11.36
N TYR A 5 -44.34 2.09 11.51
CA TYR A 5 -43.57 0.86 11.73
C TYR A 5 -42.67 0.49 10.55
N ARG A 6 -43.13 0.67 9.30
CA ARG A 6 -42.32 0.40 8.10
C ARG A 6 -41.15 1.38 7.96
N SER A 7 -41.38 2.67 8.27
CA SER A 7 -40.33 3.69 8.25
C SER A 7 -39.27 3.45 9.32
N LEU A 8 -39.69 3.11 10.54
CA LEU A 8 -38.79 2.78 11.65
C LEU A 8 -37.99 1.51 11.38
N PHE A 9 -38.60 0.49 10.75
CA PHE A 9 -37.90 -0.74 10.37
C PHE A 9 -36.84 -0.50 9.29
N CYS A 10 -37.13 0.36 8.30
CA CYS A 10 -36.13 0.74 7.30
C CYS A 10 -34.98 1.56 7.91
N LEU A 11 -35.29 2.51 8.81
CA LEU A 11 -34.24 3.27 9.51
C LEU A 11 -33.38 2.38 10.39
N LEU A 12 -33.99 1.43 11.12
CA LEU A 12 -33.28 0.47 11.96
C LEU A 12 -32.42 -0.48 11.10
N ALA A 13 -32.91 -0.92 9.95
CA ALA A 13 -32.14 -1.74 9.01
C ALA A 13 -30.92 -0.98 8.47
N VAL A 14 -31.09 0.27 8.07
CA VAL A 14 -29.97 1.13 7.64
C VAL A 14 -28.97 1.38 8.78
N LEU A 15 -29.45 1.55 10.01
CA LEU A 15 -28.60 1.71 11.19
C LEU A 15 -27.84 0.43 11.57
N LEU A 16 -28.45 -0.75 11.41
CA LEU A 16 -27.81 -2.04 11.71
C LEU A 16 -26.80 -2.43 10.62
N LEU A 17 -27.05 -2.04 9.36
CA LEU A 17 -26.08 -2.15 8.27
C LEU A 17 -24.89 -1.18 8.44
N SER A 18 -25.08 -0.02 9.07
CA SER A 18 -23.96 0.92 9.33
C SER A 18 -23.09 0.51 10.51
N VAL A 19 -23.64 -0.15 11.54
CA VAL A 19 -22.89 -0.59 12.73
C VAL A 19 -22.05 -1.87 12.46
N SER A 20 -22.49 -2.74 11.54
CA SER A 20 -21.75 -3.95 11.15
C SER A 20 -20.57 -3.68 10.20
N ALA A 21 -20.43 -2.45 9.71
CA ALA A 21 -19.35 -2.02 8.82
C ALA A 21 -18.22 -1.26 9.53
N LEU A 22 -18.15 -1.30 10.87
CA LEU A 22 -16.94 -0.87 11.58
C LEU A 22 -16.00 -2.07 11.76
N PRO A 23 -15.03 -2.30 10.85
CA PRO A 23 -13.88 -3.10 11.23
C PRO A 23 -13.16 -2.34 12.34
N THR A 24 -12.67 -3.07 13.34
CA THR A 24 -11.72 -2.56 14.31
C THR A 24 -10.46 -2.13 13.55
N ALA A 25 -10.41 -0.87 13.14
CA ALA A 25 -9.42 -0.31 12.21
C ALA A 25 -7.97 -0.41 12.70
N SER A 26 -7.78 -0.72 13.98
CA SER A 26 -6.49 -0.73 14.68
C SER A 26 -5.71 -2.04 14.51
N ALA A 27 -6.31 -3.13 14.02
CA ALA A 27 -5.68 -4.45 14.01
C ALA A 27 -5.09 -4.89 12.65
N LEU A 28 -5.37 -4.17 11.56
CA LEU A 28 -4.99 -4.60 10.19
C LEU A 28 -3.73 -3.94 9.63
N PHE A 29 -3.16 -2.96 10.32
CA PHE A 29 -1.90 -2.35 9.91
C PHE A 29 -0.78 -2.88 10.80
N SER A 30 -0.17 -4.00 10.40
CA SER A 30 1.24 -4.21 10.77
C SER A 30 1.97 -2.91 10.45
N LYS A 31 2.70 -2.36 11.42
CA LYS A 31 3.37 -1.05 11.30
C LYS A 31 4.44 -1.13 10.20
N LYS A 32 4.02 -0.98 8.94
CA LYS A 32 4.86 -0.94 7.76
C LYS A 32 5.51 0.43 7.70
N LEU A 33 6.84 0.47 7.64
CA LEU A 33 7.58 1.72 7.55
C LEU A 33 7.95 1.99 6.09
N TYR A 34 7.74 3.24 5.67
CA TYR A 34 8.07 3.72 4.33
C TYR A 34 9.38 4.49 4.42
N TYR A 35 10.41 4.00 3.75
CA TYR A 35 11.71 4.66 3.68
C TYR A 35 11.96 5.15 2.26
N TYR A 36 12.04 6.47 2.09
CA TYR A 36 12.28 7.12 0.80
C TYR A 36 13.76 7.44 0.68
N GLY A 37 14.38 7.05 -0.44
CA GLY A 37 15.78 7.37 -0.64
C GLY A 37 16.28 7.03 -2.04
N VAL A 38 17.57 7.24 -2.23
CA VAL A 38 18.31 6.98 -3.45
C VAL A 38 19.11 5.69 -3.27
N VAL A 39 19.13 4.86 -4.30
CA VAL A 39 19.93 3.63 -4.31
C VAL A 39 21.42 4.00 -4.37
N GLU A 40 22.18 3.64 -3.34
CA GLU A 40 23.64 3.79 -3.30
C GLU A 40 24.37 2.54 -3.78
N GLY A 41 23.77 1.37 -3.55
CA GLY A 41 24.37 0.09 -3.88
C GLY A 41 23.33 -1.01 -4.07
N VAL A 42 23.63 -1.96 -4.94
CA VAL A 42 22.80 -3.15 -5.19
C VAL A 42 23.70 -4.37 -5.13
N SER A 43 23.49 -5.22 -4.13
CA SER A 43 24.16 -6.52 -4.05
C SER A 43 23.36 -7.55 -4.85
N ARG A 44 24.05 -8.34 -5.66
CA ARG A 44 23.45 -9.36 -6.52
C ARG A 44 24.19 -10.69 -6.39
N THR A 45 23.46 -11.79 -6.44
CA THR A 45 24.05 -13.12 -6.58
C THR A 45 24.75 -13.28 -7.92
N VAL A 46 25.52 -14.36 -8.08
CA VAL A 46 26.10 -14.77 -9.36
C VAL A 46 25.05 -15.05 -10.45
N GLU A 47 23.81 -15.35 -10.06
CA GLU A 47 22.66 -15.55 -10.96
C GLU A 47 21.96 -14.23 -11.32
N GLY A 48 22.43 -13.09 -10.79
CA GLY A 48 21.87 -11.76 -11.06
C GLY A 48 20.70 -11.36 -10.16
N LYS A 49 20.28 -12.23 -9.24
CA LYS A 49 19.20 -11.95 -8.28
C LYS A 49 19.66 -10.92 -7.25
N VAL A 50 18.83 -9.91 -6.98
CA VAL A 50 19.13 -8.89 -5.95
C VAL A 50 19.04 -9.53 -4.56
N GLU A 51 20.09 -9.37 -3.75
CA GLU A 51 20.15 -9.85 -2.34
C GLU A 51 19.94 -8.71 -1.35
N SER A 52 20.53 -7.54 -1.61
CA SER A 52 20.35 -6.36 -0.77
C SER A 52 20.46 -5.08 -1.58
N ILE A 53 19.84 -4.02 -1.06
CA ILE A 53 19.88 -2.68 -1.62
C ILE A 53 20.31 -1.72 -0.51
N VAL A 54 21.36 -0.94 -0.73
CA VAL A 54 21.71 0.17 0.15
C VAL A 54 20.96 1.40 -0.33
N VAL A 55 20.15 1.98 0.55
CA VAL A 55 19.31 3.13 0.27
C VAL A 55 19.66 4.24 1.27
N SER A 56 19.91 5.44 0.77
CA SER A 56 20.17 6.61 1.62
C SER A 56 19.17 7.72 1.37
N ALA A 57 18.90 8.51 2.40
CA ALA A 57 18.12 9.73 2.30
C ALA A 57 18.98 10.90 2.83
N GLU A 58 18.88 12.09 2.24
CA GLU A 58 19.77 13.21 2.57
C GLU A 58 19.83 13.57 4.06
N GLU A 59 18.72 13.38 4.78
CA GLU A 59 18.59 13.72 6.21
C GLU A 59 18.44 12.49 7.13
N GLN A 60 18.57 11.27 6.60
CA GLN A 60 18.41 10.03 7.38
C GLN A 60 19.61 9.10 7.19
N GLU A 61 19.82 8.21 8.15
CA GLU A 61 20.86 7.18 8.04
C GLU A 61 20.56 6.24 6.87
N SER A 62 21.59 5.81 6.14
CA SER A 62 21.47 4.80 5.10
C SER A 62 21.01 3.46 5.70
N TYR A 63 20.15 2.76 4.99
CA TYR A 63 19.70 1.41 5.33
C TYR A 63 20.18 0.40 4.31
N GLU A 64 20.56 -0.78 4.78
CA GLU A 64 20.68 -1.95 3.91
C GLU A 64 19.39 -2.77 3.97
N MET A 65 18.68 -2.75 2.86
CA MET A 65 17.39 -3.42 2.69
C MET A 65 17.63 -4.83 2.16
N ILE A 66 17.33 -5.83 2.98
CA ILE A 66 17.49 -7.26 2.65
C ILE A 66 16.31 -7.70 1.77
N ILE A 67 16.64 -8.24 0.60
CA ILE A 67 15.66 -8.74 -0.37
C ILE A 67 15.45 -10.23 -0.16
N THR A 68 14.18 -10.63 -0.14
CA THR A 68 13.76 -12.02 -0.02
C THR A 68 12.88 -12.41 -1.19
N ASP A 69 12.56 -13.69 -1.31
CA ASP A 69 11.60 -14.17 -2.32
C ASP A 69 10.19 -13.61 -2.13
N SER A 70 9.89 -13.07 -0.94
CA SER A 70 8.61 -12.42 -0.63
C SER A 70 8.57 -10.93 -0.95
N THR A 71 9.71 -10.35 -1.33
CA THR A 71 9.80 -8.92 -1.66
C THR A 71 9.05 -8.64 -2.96
N VAL A 72 8.08 -7.74 -2.88
CA VAL A 72 7.27 -7.31 -4.02
C VAL A 72 7.94 -6.14 -4.72
N TRP A 73 7.98 -6.18 -6.06
CA TRP A 73 8.54 -5.12 -6.89
C TRP A 73 7.40 -4.39 -7.59
N GLN A 74 7.27 -3.09 -7.33
CA GLN A 74 6.12 -2.32 -7.79
C GLN A 74 6.56 -1.06 -8.54
N ASP A 75 5.97 -0.88 -9.71
CA ASP A 75 5.97 0.40 -10.41
C ASP A 75 4.73 1.20 -9.98
N HIS A 76 4.90 2.43 -9.51
CA HIS A 76 3.77 3.27 -9.05
C HIS A 76 2.90 3.74 -10.22
N ASP A 77 3.53 4.27 -11.28
CA ASP A 77 2.85 4.87 -12.43
C ASP A 77 2.07 3.83 -13.26
N GLU A 78 2.67 2.67 -13.53
CA GLU A 78 2.09 1.67 -14.44
C GLU A 78 1.29 0.57 -13.73
N LYS A 79 1.33 0.50 -12.39
CA LYS A 79 0.78 -0.62 -11.59
C LYS A 79 1.24 -2.00 -12.09
N THR A 80 2.35 -2.06 -12.80
CA THR A 80 2.99 -3.27 -13.31
C THR A 80 4.10 -3.71 -12.37
N THR A 81 4.39 -5.01 -12.37
CA THR A 81 5.55 -5.57 -11.66
C THR A 81 6.82 -5.18 -12.41
N PHE A 82 7.75 -4.54 -11.71
CA PHE A 82 9.06 -4.17 -12.26
C PHE A 82 10.06 -5.34 -12.13
N ASP A 83 10.93 -5.51 -13.14
CA ASP A 83 12.06 -6.45 -13.10
C ASP A 83 13.23 -5.93 -12.22
N PRO A 84 13.49 -6.54 -11.04
CA PRO A 84 14.60 -6.13 -10.17
C PRO A 84 15.99 -6.18 -10.81
N ALA A 85 16.15 -6.89 -11.92
CA ALA A 85 17.40 -6.92 -12.67
C ALA A 85 17.82 -5.53 -13.17
N THR A 86 16.88 -4.63 -13.46
CA THR A 86 17.22 -3.32 -14.04
C THR A 86 17.46 -2.22 -13.00
N LEU A 87 17.31 -2.50 -11.70
CA LEU A 87 17.52 -1.50 -10.65
C LEU A 87 18.98 -1.03 -10.64
N ALA A 88 19.19 0.27 -10.79
CA ALA A 88 20.50 0.90 -10.82
C ALA A 88 20.75 1.85 -9.65
N VAL A 89 22.04 2.10 -9.40
CA VAL A 89 22.50 3.13 -8.45
C VAL A 89 22.09 4.51 -8.95
N GLY A 90 21.66 5.38 -8.03
CA GLY A 90 21.14 6.72 -8.32
C GLY A 90 19.63 6.77 -8.56
N GLU A 91 18.93 5.64 -8.60
CA GLU A 91 17.48 5.61 -8.72
C GLU A 91 16.79 6.02 -7.40
N GLN A 92 15.74 6.83 -7.51
CA GLN A 92 14.88 7.16 -6.38
C GLN A 92 13.87 6.03 -6.16
N ILE A 93 13.84 5.47 -4.94
CA ILE A 93 12.92 4.41 -4.55
C ILE A 93 12.25 4.71 -3.21
N CYS A 94 11.16 4.00 -2.95
CA CYS A 94 10.54 3.90 -1.64
C CYS A 94 10.50 2.42 -1.24
N VAL A 95 11.01 2.10 -0.06
CA VAL A 95 11.03 0.74 0.47
C VAL A 95 10.07 0.63 1.63
N VAL A 96 9.13 -0.29 1.53
CA VAL A 96 8.27 -0.71 2.64
C VAL A 96 8.98 -1.83 3.37
N HIS A 97 9.40 -1.60 4.61
CA HIS A 97 10.27 -2.53 5.33
C HIS A 97 9.73 -2.91 6.72
N ASP A 98 10.31 -3.96 7.29
CA ASP A 98 10.04 -4.44 8.65
C ASP A 98 10.46 -3.38 9.69
N PRO A 99 9.61 -3.03 10.68
CA PRO A 99 10.05 -2.18 11.79
C PRO A 99 11.13 -2.83 12.67
N ALA A 100 11.32 -4.14 12.59
CA ALA A 100 12.43 -4.83 13.23
C ALA A 100 13.71 -4.63 12.42
N VAL A 101 14.62 -3.81 12.97
CA VAL A 101 15.91 -3.50 12.37
C VAL A 101 17.03 -4.26 13.10
N MET A 102 17.97 -4.81 12.34
CA MET A 102 19.18 -5.45 12.86
C MET A 102 20.20 -4.39 13.28
N MET A 103 20.87 -4.62 14.41
CA MET A 103 21.87 -3.71 14.98
C MET A 103 23.22 -3.84 14.25
N SER A 104 23.28 -3.36 13.00
CA SER A 104 24.46 -3.32 12.12
C SER A 104 24.74 -1.88 11.65
N LEU A 105 25.86 -1.69 10.94
CA LEU A 105 26.19 -0.44 10.26
C LEU A 105 26.48 -0.72 8.77
N PRO A 106 25.62 -0.25 7.84
CA PRO A 106 24.34 0.42 8.08
C PRO A 106 23.31 -0.51 8.77
N PRO A 107 22.28 0.04 9.43
CA PRO A 107 21.18 -0.75 9.94
C PRO A 107 20.55 -1.58 8.82
N GLN A 108 20.22 -2.84 9.13
CA GLN A 108 19.65 -3.78 8.15
C GLN A 108 18.19 -4.08 8.45
N SER A 109 17.36 -4.15 7.42
CA SER A 109 15.93 -4.48 7.54
C SER A 109 15.43 -5.26 6.33
N VAL A 110 14.46 -6.16 6.54
CA VAL A 110 13.82 -6.88 5.42
C VAL A 110 12.89 -5.94 4.65
N ALA A 111 13.02 -5.92 3.32
CA ALA A 111 12.12 -5.21 2.43
C ALA A 111 10.92 -6.08 2.06
N TYR A 112 9.71 -5.60 2.37
CA TYR A 112 8.47 -6.21 1.88
C TYR A 112 8.11 -5.74 0.48
N THR A 113 8.34 -4.47 0.18
CA THR A 113 8.01 -3.90 -1.14
C THR A 113 9.03 -2.85 -1.53
N VAL A 114 9.50 -2.90 -2.77
CA VAL A 114 10.32 -1.86 -3.38
C VAL A 114 9.48 -1.17 -4.45
N ILE A 115 9.28 0.13 -4.29
CA ILE A 115 8.44 0.97 -5.14
C ILE A 115 9.33 1.97 -5.87
N ARG A 116 9.15 2.10 -7.19
CA ARG A 116 9.83 3.08 -8.04
C ARG A 116 8.84 3.93 -8.82
N ASN A 117 9.35 4.91 -9.58
CA ASN A 117 8.58 5.73 -10.53
C ASN A 117 7.34 6.36 -9.89
N PHE A 118 7.48 6.93 -8.69
CA PHE A 118 6.43 7.72 -8.06
C PHE A 118 6.73 9.21 -8.27
N PRO A 119 5.71 10.06 -8.51
CA PRO A 119 5.91 11.49 -8.66
C PRO A 119 6.57 12.13 -7.43
N ALA A 120 7.42 13.13 -7.65
CA ALA A 120 8.01 13.89 -6.55
C ALA A 120 6.93 14.53 -5.66
N GLY A 121 7.07 14.39 -4.34
CA GLY A 121 6.08 14.87 -3.37
C GLY A 121 4.88 13.93 -3.15
N THR A 122 4.88 12.73 -3.74
CA THR A 122 3.87 11.71 -3.44
C THR A 122 4.08 11.14 -2.05
N ASP A 123 3.04 11.18 -1.22
CA ASP A 123 2.99 10.48 0.07
C ASP A 123 2.36 9.10 -0.12
N LEU A 124 3.21 8.11 -0.43
CA LEU A 124 2.80 6.72 -0.62
C LEU A 124 2.24 6.09 0.66
N GLU A 125 2.65 6.59 1.83
CA GLU A 125 2.11 6.12 3.10
C GLU A 125 0.66 6.59 3.26
N GLN A 126 0.38 7.86 2.98
CA GLN A 126 -0.98 8.40 2.97
C GLN A 126 -1.85 7.73 1.91
N GLU A 127 -1.32 7.48 0.71
CA GLU A 127 -2.05 6.78 -0.35
C GLU A 127 -2.44 5.37 0.10
N ALA A 128 -1.52 4.62 0.73
CA ALA A 128 -1.80 3.30 1.26
C ALA A 128 -2.82 3.33 2.42
N ARG A 129 -2.72 4.32 3.32
CA ARG A 129 -3.71 4.55 4.39
C ARG A 129 -5.10 4.83 3.80
N ASP A 130 -5.17 5.66 2.77
CA ASP A 130 -6.42 6.03 2.10
C ASP A 130 -7.05 4.86 1.35
N ALA A 131 -6.24 4.04 0.67
CA ALA A 131 -6.69 2.83 -0.02
C ALA A 131 -7.20 1.76 0.95
N ALA A 132 -6.61 1.66 2.14
CA ALA A 132 -7.03 0.74 3.18
C ALA A 132 -8.16 1.29 4.07
N CYS A 133 -8.54 2.57 3.92
CA CYS A 133 -9.62 3.20 4.69
C CYS A 133 -10.97 2.51 4.39
N PRO A 134 -11.57 1.79 5.36
CA PRO A 134 -12.78 1.00 5.13
C PRO A 134 -13.97 1.84 4.67
N VAL A 135 -14.07 3.07 5.18
CA VAL A 135 -15.14 4.01 4.83
C VAL A 135 -15.00 4.47 3.37
N LYS A 136 -13.79 4.88 2.94
CA LYS A 136 -13.55 5.27 1.55
C LYS A 136 -13.78 4.10 0.59
N LYS A 137 -13.32 2.91 0.95
CA LYS A 137 -13.54 1.68 0.18
C LYS A 137 -15.03 1.34 0.04
N PHE A 138 -15.78 1.37 1.14
CA PHE A 138 -17.23 1.15 1.13
C PHE A 138 -17.97 2.12 0.19
N PHE A 139 -17.65 3.41 0.25
CA PHE A 139 -18.26 4.40 -0.65
C PHE A 139 -17.86 4.21 -2.11
N ALA A 140 -16.61 3.83 -2.39
CA ALA A 140 -16.15 3.54 -3.74
C ALA A 140 -16.87 2.31 -4.33
N ASP A 141 -16.95 1.22 -3.57
CA ASP A 141 -17.61 -0.02 -3.98
C ASP A 141 -19.12 0.20 -4.20
N THR A 142 -19.76 0.94 -3.30
CA THR A 142 -21.19 1.28 -3.42
C THR A 142 -21.45 2.14 -4.66
N ARG A 143 -20.61 3.15 -4.93
CA ARG A 143 -20.74 3.99 -6.14
C ARG A 143 -20.60 3.15 -7.41
N LYS A 144 -19.62 2.25 -7.45
CA LYS A 144 -19.41 1.34 -8.58
C LYS A 144 -20.62 0.42 -8.78
N ALA A 145 -21.12 -0.20 -7.71
CA ALA A 145 -22.29 -1.07 -7.79
C ALA A 145 -23.54 -0.33 -8.30
N ILE A 146 -23.77 0.91 -7.87
CA ILE A 146 -24.87 1.75 -8.37
C ILE A 146 -24.68 2.08 -9.85
N SER A 147 -23.47 2.45 -10.26
CA SER A 147 -23.12 2.75 -11.65
C SER A 147 -23.33 1.53 -12.56
N ASP A 148 -22.79 0.38 -12.18
CA ASP A 148 -22.90 -0.87 -12.95
C ASP A 148 -24.36 -1.31 -13.07
N TRP A 149 -25.15 -1.18 -11.99
CA TRP A 149 -26.60 -1.42 -12.02
C TRP A 149 -27.32 -0.47 -12.98
N PHE A 150 -26.96 0.82 -12.99
CA PHE A 150 -27.56 1.81 -13.88
C PHE A 150 -27.30 1.50 -15.36
N TYR A 151 -26.07 1.11 -15.71
CA TYR A 151 -25.72 0.73 -17.08
C TYR A 151 -26.33 -0.60 -17.52
N GLN A 152 -26.60 -1.53 -16.60
CA GLN A 152 -27.25 -2.81 -16.91
C GLN A 152 -28.78 -2.70 -17.06
N THR A 153 -29.40 -1.68 -16.45
CA THR A 153 -30.87 -1.56 -16.38
C THR A 153 -31.46 -0.49 -17.30
N MET A 154 -30.64 0.33 -17.95
CA MET A 154 -31.09 1.21 -19.02
C MET A 154 -31.27 0.42 -20.34
N PRO A 155 -32.47 0.38 -20.93
CA PRO A 155 -32.62 -0.04 -22.32
C PRO A 155 -32.01 1.02 -23.25
N ILE A 156 -31.25 0.59 -24.26
CA ILE A 156 -30.77 1.44 -25.36
C ILE A 156 -31.97 1.96 -26.16
#